data_AF-A0A914T0H1-F1
#
_entry.id   AF-A0A914T0H1-F1
#
_cell.length_a   1.000
_cell.length_b   1.000
_cell.length_c   1.000
_cell.angle_alpha   90.00
_cell.angle_beta   90.00
_cell.angle_gamma   90.00
#
_symmetry.space_group_name_H-M   'P 1'
#
loop_
_entity.id
_entity.type
_entity.pdbx_description
1 polymer ?
#
loop_
_entity_poly.entity_id
_entity_poly.type
_entity_poly.pdbx_seq_one_letter_code
_entity_poly.pdbx_strand_id
1 'polypeptide(L)'
;MKADQSHILTYIFEPLGRHLNIDKRWLSNVLLEFMLILKQHKSLIHNYLPELLIMVMSEAKEYGRLQQILQHRVIDDSKFLAFRLIEISKTYPPFFQLAIDMLARRGNNEHILNLLLERGQVVDAVKLIKDPSTVDQALCLKILDTAWKSDNRQTKYTIFSYFHDVLKLEFMDSSNEQFEKYSKDFKALFDSEEIEEAEDRFRLARISSTPISINSILTQESSFEAHHSFSSFRE
;
A
#
# COMPACT_ATOMS: atom_id res chain seq x y z
N MET A 1 -29.98 -26.99 18.25
CA MET A 1 -29.81 -26.30 16.95
C MET A 1 -28.50 -25.52 17.03
N LYS A 2 -27.40 -26.01 16.43
CA LYS A 2 -26.17 -25.19 16.34
C LYS A 2 -26.48 -24.12 15.30
N ALA A 3 -26.69 -22.88 15.71
CA ALA A 3 -26.83 -21.78 14.77
C ALA A 3 -25.50 -21.64 14.02
N ASP A 4 -25.50 -22.05 12.76
CA ASP A 4 -24.35 -21.84 11.87
C ASP A 4 -24.20 -20.33 11.61
N GLN A 5 -22.96 -19.84 11.53
CA GLN A 5 -22.68 -18.41 11.30
C GLN A 5 -23.38 -17.92 10.03
N SER A 6 -23.43 -18.77 9.00
CA SER A 6 -24.14 -18.51 7.75
C SER A 6 -25.61 -18.17 7.98
N HIS A 7 -26.31 -18.91 8.85
CA HIS A 7 -27.71 -18.65 9.15
C HIS A 7 -27.91 -17.31 9.87
N ILE A 8 -27.05 -17.00 10.85
CA ILE A 8 -27.11 -15.73 11.58
C ILE A 8 -26.86 -14.56 10.61
N LEU A 9 -25.86 -14.69 9.73
CA LEU A 9 -25.56 -13.67 8.72
C LEU A 9 -26.72 -13.45 7.76
N THR A 10 -27.23 -14.52 7.14
CA THR A 10 -28.26 -14.43 6.08
C THR A 10 -29.64 -14.06 6.61
N TYR A 11 -30.05 -14.58 7.77
CA TYR A 11 -31.43 -14.38 8.26
C TYR A 11 -31.57 -13.26 9.30
N ILE A 12 -30.47 -12.79 9.88
CA ILE A 12 -30.51 -11.74 10.91
C ILE A 12 -29.74 -10.51 10.42
N PHE A 13 -28.43 -10.61 10.22
CA PHE A 13 -27.61 -9.43 10.00
C PHE A 13 -27.77 -8.79 8.63
N GLU A 14 -27.92 -9.58 7.56
CA GLU A 14 -28.11 -9.07 6.21
C GLU A 14 -29.46 -8.32 6.05
N PRO A 15 -30.61 -8.85 6.53
CA PRO A 15 -31.86 -8.08 6.56
C PRO A 15 -31.74 -6.78 7.37
N LEU A 16 -31.17 -6.84 8.58
CA LEU A 16 -30.95 -5.65 9.40
C LEU A 16 -30.02 -4.63 8.72
N GLY A 17 -29.02 -5.12 7.99
CA GLY A 17 -28.12 -4.32 7.18
C GLY A 17 -28.82 -3.57 6.04
N ARG A 18 -29.91 -4.11 5.49
CA ARG A 18 -30.69 -3.45 4.42
C ARG A 18 -31.81 -2.56 4.94
N HIS A 19 -32.29 -2.77 6.16
CA HIS A 19 -33.36 -1.96 6.73
C HIS A 19 -32.90 -0.50 6.96
N LEU A 20 -33.64 0.46 6.40
CA LEU A 20 -33.34 1.89 6.46
C LEU A 20 -33.55 2.50 7.86
N ASN A 21 -34.47 1.94 8.64
CA ASN A 21 -34.84 2.46 9.97
C ASN A 21 -33.93 1.96 11.10
N ILE A 22 -32.97 1.07 10.80
CA ILE A 22 -32.02 0.59 11.78
C ILE A 22 -30.83 1.56 11.84
N ASP A 23 -30.49 1.99 13.05
CA ASP A 23 -29.26 2.74 13.28
C ASP A 23 -28.04 1.90 12.90
N LYS A 24 -27.36 2.33 11.84
CA LYS A 24 -26.16 1.66 11.31
C LYS A 24 -25.00 1.70 12.31
N ARG A 25 -24.94 2.73 13.17
CA ARG A 25 -23.93 2.80 14.22
C ARG A 25 -24.16 1.70 15.26
N TRP A 26 -25.40 1.55 15.73
CA TRP A 26 -25.77 0.45 16.60
C TRP A 26 -25.49 -0.91 15.95
N LEU A 27 -25.92 -1.14 14.71
CA LEU A 27 -25.71 -2.42 14.01
C LEU A 27 -24.21 -2.73 13.85
N SER A 28 -23.38 -1.72 13.56
CA SER A 28 -21.93 -1.91 13.48
C SER A 28 -21.31 -2.35 14.80
N ASN A 29 -21.83 -1.85 15.94
CA ASN A 29 -21.39 -2.29 17.27
C ASN A 29 -21.74 -3.76 17.50
N VAL A 30 -22.97 -4.16 17.16
CA VAL A 30 -23.42 -5.54 17.33
C VAL A 30 -22.60 -6.49 16.46
N LEU A 31 -22.35 -6.13 15.20
CA LEU A 31 -21.52 -6.92 14.28
C LEU A 31 -20.07 -7.04 14.75
N LEU A 32 -19.48 -5.95 15.23
CA LEU A 32 -18.13 -5.95 15.77
C LEU A 32 -18.04 -6.84 17.01
N GLU A 33 -18.97 -6.69 17.95
CA GLU A 33 -19.02 -7.50 19.17
C GLU A 33 -19.20 -8.98 18.84
N PHE A 34 -20.10 -9.31 17.91
CA PHE A 34 -20.27 -10.67 17.43
C PHE A 34 -18.98 -11.26 16.86
N MET A 35 -18.24 -10.48 16.04
CA MET A 35 -16.95 -10.89 15.51
C MET A 35 -15.89 -11.08 16.61
N LEU A 36 -15.85 -10.21 17.61
CA LEU A 36 -14.93 -10.31 18.75
C LEU A 36 -15.21 -11.55 19.60
N ILE A 37 -16.48 -11.86 19.87
CA ILE A 37 -16.91 -13.08 20.56
C ILE A 37 -16.44 -14.33 19.78
N LEU A 38 -16.63 -14.34 18.45
CA LEU A 38 -16.14 -15.45 17.62
C LEU A 38 -14.62 -15.60 17.71
N LYS A 39 -13.86 -14.50 17.69
CA LYS A 39 -12.40 -14.51 17.89
C LYS A 39 -12.01 -15.04 19.27
N GLN A 40 -12.69 -14.61 20.33
CA GLN A 40 -12.43 -15.05 21.70
C GLN A 40 -12.63 -16.57 21.85
N HIS A 41 -13.64 -17.12 21.20
CA HIS A 41 -13.90 -18.56 21.17
C HIS A 41 -13.09 -19.32 20.10
N LYS A 42 -12.11 -18.67 19.45
CA LYS A 42 -11.26 -19.24 18.39
C LYS A 42 -12.07 -19.90 17.26
N SER A 43 -13.27 -19.39 17.00
CA SER A 43 -14.11 -19.84 15.91
C SER A 43 -13.62 -19.25 14.59
N LEU A 44 -13.64 -20.04 13.51
CA LEU A 44 -13.36 -19.54 12.18
C LEU A 44 -14.41 -18.49 11.80
N ILE A 45 -13.98 -17.27 11.50
CA ILE A 45 -14.88 -16.19 11.12
C ILE A 45 -15.34 -16.42 9.68
N HIS A 46 -16.65 -16.41 9.45
CA HIS A 46 -17.19 -16.46 8.10
C HIS A 46 -16.73 -15.25 7.27
N ASN A 47 -16.22 -15.49 6.05
CA ASN A 47 -15.58 -14.46 5.21
C ASN A 47 -16.45 -13.24 4.90
N TYR A 48 -17.78 -13.42 4.88
CA TYR A 48 -18.74 -12.33 4.65
C TYR A 48 -18.94 -11.39 5.86
N LEU A 49 -18.64 -11.84 7.08
CA LEU A 49 -18.87 -11.02 8.28
C LEU A 49 -18.05 -9.71 8.28
N PRO A 50 -16.72 -9.72 8.00
CA PRO A 50 -15.95 -8.49 7.87
C PRO A 50 -16.45 -7.55 6.76
N GLU A 51 -16.88 -8.12 5.63
CA GLU A 51 -17.43 -7.34 4.51
C GLU A 51 -18.72 -6.61 4.92
N LEU A 52 -19.65 -7.32 5.55
CA LEU A 52 -20.89 -6.75 6.07
C LEU A 52 -20.62 -5.66 7.10
N LEU A 53 -19.71 -5.89 8.05
CA LEU A 53 -19.32 -4.89 9.04
C LEU A 53 -18.82 -3.60 8.38
N ILE A 54 -17.97 -3.72 7.36
CA ILE A 54 -17.39 -2.56 6.67
C ILE A 54 -18.43 -1.79 5.86
N MET A 55 -19.35 -2.51 5.21
CA MET A 55 -20.48 -1.89 4.52
C MET A 55 -21.32 -1.07 5.50
N VAL A 56 -21.73 -1.66 6.63
CA VAL A 56 -22.55 -0.99 7.64
C VAL A 56 -21.79 0.20 8.28
N MET A 57 -20.50 0.05 8.58
CA MET A 57 -19.69 1.15 9.11
C MET A 57 -19.51 2.29 8.10
N SER A 58 -19.44 1.97 6.81
CA SER A 58 -19.35 2.96 5.73
C SER A 58 -20.66 3.73 5.57
N GLU A 59 -21.81 3.06 5.68
CA GLU A 59 -23.13 3.70 5.71
C GLU A 59 -23.29 4.61 6.93
N ALA A 60 -22.78 4.20 8.08
CA ALA A 60 -22.75 5.00 9.31
C ALA A 60 -21.74 6.17 9.26
N LYS A 61 -20.89 6.26 8.21
CA LYS A 61 -19.78 7.22 8.08
C LYS A 61 -18.77 7.19 9.23
N GLU A 62 -18.61 6.04 9.89
CA GLU A 62 -17.68 5.83 11.02
C GLU A 62 -16.25 5.55 10.54
N TYR A 63 -15.74 6.32 9.58
CA TYR A 63 -14.48 6.01 8.88
C TYR A 63 -13.26 6.02 9.81
N GLY A 64 -13.19 6.96 10.76
CA GLY A 64 -12.08 7.01 11.72
C GLY A 64 -12.01 5.77 12.61
N ARG A 65 -13.16 5.27 13.06
CA ARG A 65 -13.24 4.04 13.86
C ARG A 65 -12.92 2.80 13.02
N LEU A 66 -13.44 2.74 11.79
CA LEU A 66 -13.11 1.67 10.86
C LEU A 66 -11.60 1.64 10.57
N GLN A 67 -10.97 2.81 10.40
CA GLN A 67 -9.53 2.91 10.24
C GLN A 67 -8.78 2.31 11.44
N GLN A 68 -9.19 2.63 12.67
CA GLN A 68 -8.56 2.06 13.88
C GLN A 68 -8.70 0.54 13.93
N ILE A 69 -9.89 0.00 13.68
CA ILE A 69 -10.16 -1.45 13.65
C ILE A 69 -9.22 -2.16 12.67
N LEU A 70 -9.02 -1.56 11.49
CA LEU A 70 -8.16 -2.11 10.44
C LEU A 70 -6.66 -1.97 10.78
N GLN A 71 -6.24 -0.81 11.30
CA GLN A 71 -4.85 -0.57 11.71
C GLN A 71 -4.40 -1.50 12.84
N HIS A 72 -5.29 -1.75 13.80
CA HIS A 72 -5.06 -2.68 14.91
C HIS A 72 -5.31 -4.15 14.54
N ARG A 73 -5.60 -4.45 13.26
CA ARG A 73 -5.81 -5.81 12.75
C ARG A 73 -6.89 -6.59 13.49
N VAL A 74 -7.92 -5.89 13.96
CA VAL A 74 -9.13 -6.52 14.52
C VAL A 74 -9.87 -7.26 13.40
N ILE A 75 -9.76 -6.78 12.16
CA ILE A 75 -10.15 -7.51 10.95
C ILE A 75 -8.89 -7.96 10.23
N ASP A 76 -8.87 -9.22 9.78
CA ASP A 76 -7.71 -9.80 9.12
C ASP A 76 -7.56 -9.26 7.69
N ASP A 77 -6.31 -9.13 7.23
CA ASP A 77 -6.00 -8.62 5.91
C ASP A 77 -6.59 -9.52 4.81
N SER A 78 -7.31 -8.95 3.85
CA SER A 78 -7.87 -9.69 2.72
C SER A 78 -7.75 -8.92 1.41
N LYS A 79 -7.53 -9.65 0.32
CA LYS A 79 -7.42 -9.06 -1.02
C LYS A 79 -8.72 -8.33 -1.39
N PHE A 80 -9.85 -9.00 -1.20
CA PHE A 80 -11.18 -8.43 -1.45
C PHE A 80 -11.42 -7.16 -0.62
N LEU A 81 -11.05 -7.21 0.66
CA LEU A 81 -11.14 -6.07 1.56
C LEU A 81 -10.31 -4.87 1.09
N ALA A 82 -9.06 -5.10 0.69
CA ALA A 82 -8.21 -4.03 0.19
C ALA A 82 -8.82 -3.33 -1.04
N PHE A 83 -9.35 -4.09 -2.00
CA PHE A 83 -10.05 -3.50 -3.16
C PHE A 83 -11.29 -2.72 -2.75
N ARG A 84 -12.06 -3.22 -1.77
CA ARG A 84 -13.22 -2.48 -1.26
C ARG A 84 -12.82 -1.16 -0.60
N LEU A 85 -11.72 -1.15 0.17
CA LEU A 85 -11.19 0.07 0.78
C LEU A 85 -10.70 1.07 -0.27
N ILE A 86 -10.14 0.60 -1.39
CA ILE A 86 -9.77 1.46 -2.52
C ILE A 86 -11.01 2.15 -3.11
N GLU A 87 -12.13 1.45 -3.25
CA GLU A 87 -13.38 2.07 -3.70
C GLU A 87 -13.86 3.15 -2.72
N ILE A 88 -13.86 2.84 -1.42
CA ILE A 88 -14.27 3.79 -0.38
C ILE A 88 -13.29 4.97 -0.27
N SER A 89 -12.02 4.78 -0.65
CA SER A 89 -11.00 5.84 -0.59
C SER A 89 -11.30 7.05 -1.49
N LYS A 90 -12.22 6.90 -2.45
CA LYS A 90 -12.76 8.03 -3.23
C LYS A 90 -13.48 9.05 -2.34
N THR A 91 -14.06 8.60 -1.23
CA THR A 91 -14.74 9.44 -0.23
C THR A 91 -13.87 9.69 0.99
N TYR A 92 -13.08 8.69 1.43
CA TYR A 92 -12.19 8.79 2.59
C TYR A 92 -10.74 8.44 2.21
N PRO A 93 -9.94 9.42 1.76
CA PRO A 93 -8.61 9.19 1.19
C PRO A 93 -7.64 8.32 2.02
N PRO A 94 -7.61 8.37 3.38
CA PRO A 94 -6.70 7.55 4.18
C PRO A 94 -6.82 6.04 3.95
N PHE A 95 -7.98 5.54 3.49
CA PHE A 95 -8.15 4.13 3.18
C PHE A 95 -7.33 3.64 2.01
N PHE A 96 -6.89 4.53 1.11
CA PHE A 96 -6.03 4.11 0.02
C PHE A 96 -4.71 3.55 0.55
N GLN A 97 -4.01 4.30 1.41
CA GLN A 97 -2.74 3.84 1.98
C GLN A 97 -2.93 2.56 2.79
N LEU A 98 -4.01 2.48 3.57
CA LEU A 98 -4.30 1.29 4.36
C LEU A 98 -4.54 0.05 3.48
N ALA A 99 -5.21 0.21 2.34
CA ALA A 99 -5.40 -0.85 1.37
C ALA A 99 -4.08 -1.29 0.72
N ILE A 100 -3.20 -0.35 0.37
CA ILE A 100 -1.85 -0.66 -0.14
C ILE A 100 -1.05 -1.43 0.91
N ASP A 101 -1.06 -0.98 2.17
CA ASP A 101 -0.36 -1.66 3.26
C ASP A 101 -0.90 -3.09 3.47
N MET A 102 -2.22 -3.27 3.35
CA MET A 102 -2.87 -4.58 3.44
C MET A 102 -2.44 -5.52 2.31
N LEU A 103 -2.38 -5.03 1.07
CA LEU A 103 -1.89 -5.81 -0.07
C LEU A 103 -0.41 -6.17 0.07
N ALA A 104 0.40 -5.22 0.56
CA ALA A 104 1.85 -5.36 0.70
C ALA A 104 2.21 -6.45 1.71
N ARG A 105 1.53 -6.45 2.87
CA ARG A 105 1.71 -7.50 3.89
C ARG A 105 1.36 -8.89 3.40
N ARG A 106 0.50 -8.99 2.38
CA ARG A 106 0.11 -10.25 1.74
C ARG A 106 0.94 -10.58 0.49
N GLY A 107 1.96 -9.80 0.16
CA GLY A 107 2.84 -10.02 -0.99
C GLY A 107 2.19 -9.74 -2.35
N ASN A 108 1.07 -8.99 -2.41
CA ASN A 108 0.34 -8.72 -3.65
C ASN A 108 0.91 -7.51 -4.41
N ASN A 109 2.22 -7.49 -4.65
CA ASN A 109 2.92 -6.33 -5.21
C ASN A 109 2.45 -5.98 -6.64
N GLU A 110 2.10 -6.98 -7.45
CA GLU A 110 1.57 -6.76 -8.80
C GLU A 110 0.27 -5.93 -8.81
N HIS A 111 -0.60 -6.16 -7.81
CA HIS A 111 -1.84 -5.39 -7.68
C HIS A 111 -1.56 -3.97 -7.22
N ILE A 112 -0.64 -3.78 -6.27
CA ILE A 112 -0.21 -2.45 -5.81
C ILE A 112 0.36 -1.66 -6.99
N LEU A 113 1.22 -2.29 -7.78
CA LEU A 113 1.84 -1.69 -8.95
C LEU A 113 0.78 -1.18 -9.94
N ASN A 114 -0.18 -2.03 -10.30
CA ASN A 114 -1.26 -1.66 -11.21
C ASN A 114 -2.10 -0.50 -10.66
N LEU A 115 -2.42 -0.51 -9.37
CA LEU A 115 -3.18 0.56 -8.72
C LEU A 115 -2.44 1.90 -8.70
N LEU A 116 -1.13 1.88 -8.47
CA LEU A 116 -0.30 3.10 -8.50
C LEU A 116 -0.23 3.68 -9.92
N LEU A 117 -0.13 2.83 -10.94
CA LEU A 117 -0.14 3.25 -12.34
C LEU A 117 -1.49 3.86 -12.75
N GLU A 118 -2.61 3.24 -12.34
CA GLU A 118 -3.95 3.79 -12.59
C GLU A 118 -4.17 5.17 -11.95
N ARG A 119 -3.49 5.46 -10.83
CA ARG A 119 -3.51 6.78 -10.18
C ARG A 119 -2.45 7.75 -10.71
N GLY A 120 -1.63 7.35 -11.67
CA GLY A 120 -0.54 8.17 -12.21
C GLY A 120 0.66 8.33 -11.25
N GLN A 121 0.73 7.55 -10.17
CA GLN A 121 1.86 7.54 -9.23
C GLN A 121 3.02 6.68 -9.77
N VAL A 122 3.54 7.07 -10.94
CA VAL A 122 4.50 6.25 -11.72
C VAL A 122 5.83 6.06 -10.98
N VAL A 123 6.29 7.08 -10.26
CA VAL A 123 7.56 7.02 -9.50
C VAL A 123 7.47 6.00 -8.36
N ASP A 124 6.35 5.98 -7.64
CA ASP A 124 6.15 5.04 -6.53
C ASP A 124 5.93 3.61 -7.05
N ALA A 125 5.27 3.47 -8.21
CA ALA A 125 5.15 2.21 -8.93
C ALA A 125 6.53 1.62 -9.26
N VAL A 126 7.43 2.42 -9.83
CA VAL A 126 8.79 1.95 -10.18
C VAL A 126 9.63 1.60 -8.94
N LYS A 127 9.52 2.36 -7.84
CA LYS A 127 10.22 2.03 -6.58
C LYS A 127 9.80 0.68 -5.99
N LEU A 128 8.60 0.19 -6.31
CA LEU A 128 8.13 -1.10 -5.83
C LEU A 128 8.83 -2.28 -6.54
N ILE A 129 9.37 -2.04 -7.74
CA ILE A 129 10.13 -3.01 -8.51
C ILE A 129 11.49 -3.19 -7.84
N LYS A 130 11.64 -4.26 -7.07
CA LYS A 130 12.91 -4.58 -6.38
C LYS A 130 13.88 -5.37 -7.26
N ASP A 131 13.35 -6.17 -8.17
CA ASP A 131 14.14 -7.01 -9.07
C ASP A 131 13.79 -6.67 -10.53
N PRO A 132 14.75 -6.12 -11.30
CA PRO A 132 14.57 -5.79 -12.71
C PRO A 132 14.13 -6.98 -13.58
N SER A 133 14.48 -8.22 -13.20
CA SER A 133 14.13 -9.43 -13.96
C SER A 133 12.65 -9.80 -13.89
N THR A 134 11.90 -9.22 -12.95
CA THR A 134 10.46 -9.46 -12.80
C THR A 134 9.59 -8.57 -13.68
N VAL A 135 10.20 -7.61 -14.36
CA VAL A 135 9.49 -6.65 -15.21
C VAL A 135 9.40 -7.22 -16.63
N ASP A 136 8.18 -7.50 -17.09
CA ASP A 136 7.95 -7.85 -18.47
C ASP A 136 7.90 -6.61 -19.38
N GLN A 137 8.04 -6.84 -20.69
CA GLN A 137 8.03 -5.75 -21.68
C GLN A 137 6.70 -4.98 -21.67
N ALA A 138 5.57 -5.66 -21.42
CA ALA A 138 4.25 -5.05 -21.42
C ALA A 138 4.10 -4.04 -20.27
N LEU A 139 4.60 -4.39 -19.08
CA LEU A 139 4.62 -3.52 -17.92
C LEU A 139 5.55 -2.33 -18.13
N CYS A 140 6.74 -2.52 -18.71
CA CYS A 140 7.64 -1.42 -19.08
C CYS A 140 6.92 -0.39 -19.96
N LEU A 141 6.24 -0.85 -21.03
CA LEU A 141 5.50 0.03 -21.93
C LEU A 141 4.35 0.74 -21.22
N LYS A 142 3.63 0.05 -20.33
CA LYS A 142 2.56 0.65 -19.53
C LYS A 142 3.09 1.76 -18.61
N ILE A 143 4.23 1.54 -17.97
CA ILE A 143 4.87 2.54 -17.10
C ILE A 143 5.31 3.76 -17.93
N LEU A 144 5.96 3.55 -19.09
CA LEU A 144 6.38 4.61 -20.00
C LEU A 144 5.20 5.42 -20.55
N ASP A 145 4.15 4.75 -21.04
CA ASP A 145 2.94 5.41 -21.53
C ASP A 145 2.28 6.26 -20.43
N THR A 146 2.22 5.73 -19.20
CA THR A 146 1.68 6.48 -18.05
C THR A 146 2.56 7.68 -17.71
N ALA A 147 3.89 7.57 -17.78
CA ALA A 147 4.81 8.68 -17.56
C ALA A 147 4.70 9.76 -18.66
N TRP A 148 4.54 9.37 -19.93
CA TRP A 148 4.42 10.31 -21.05
C TRP A 148 3.09 11.04 -21.08
N LYS A 149 2.02 10.40 -20.59
CA LYS A 149 0.72 11.04 -20.33
C LYS A 149 0.77 12.03 -19.16
N SER A 150 1.73 11.88 -18.25
CA SER A 150 1.92 12.86 -17.18
C SER A 150 2.49 14.17 -17.76
N ASP A 151 2.01 15.31 -17.29
CA ASP A 151 2.52 16.63 -17.72
C ASP A 151 3.85 16.99 -17.02
N ASN A 152 4.29 16.16 -16.07
CA ASN A 152 5.48 16.44 -15.28
C ASN A 152 6.76 15.97 -15.99
N ARG A 153 7.57 16.94 -16.42
CA ARG A 153 8.88 16.74 -17.04
C ARG A 153 9.83 15.92 -16.14
N GLN A 154 9.84 16.14 -14.82
CA GLN A 154 10.70 15.39 -13.88
C GLN A 154 10.31 13.91 -13.78
N THR A 155 9.02 13.59 -13.87
CA THR A 155 8.53 12.20 -13.90
C THR A 155 9.04 11.49 -15.16
N LYS A 156 8.94 12.13 -16.32
CA LYS A 156 9.46 11.56 -17.59
C LYS A 156 10.96 11.27 -17.50
N TYR A 157 11.74 12.21 -16.96
CA TYR A 157 13.17 12.02 -16.71
C TYR A 157 13.45 10.84 -15.80
N THR A 158 12.90 10.85 -14.59
CA THR A 158 13.17 9.82 -13.57
C THR A 158 12.86 8.42 -14.09
N ILE A 159 11.73 8.27 -14.79
CA ILE A 159 11.28 6.98 -15.30
C ILE A 159 12.16 6.53 -16.46
N PHE A 160 12.46 7.40 -17.42
CA PHE A 160 13.31 7.05 -18.57
C PHE A 160 14.74 6.68 -18.12
N SER A 161 15.35 7.48 -17.24
CA SER A 161 16.67 7.18 -16.67
C SER A 161 16.66 5.86 -15.90
N TYR A 162 15.60 5.56 -15.14
CA TYR A 162 15.48 4.26 -14.46
C TYR A 162 15.51 3.09 -15.44
N PHE A 163 14.76 3.17 -16.55
CA PHE A 163 14.77 2.12 -17.57
C PHE A 163 16.11 2.01 -18.31
N HIS A 164 16.78 3.13 -18.53
CA HIS A 164 18.08 3.17 -19.19
C HIS A 164 19.18 2.57 -18.30
N ASP A 165 19.24 2.98 -17.03
CA ASP A 165 20.37 2.68 -16.14
C ASP A 165 20.22 1.37 -15.37
N VAL A 166 19.01 1.07 -14.87
CA VAL A 166 18.76 -0.06 -13.97
C VAL A 166 18.38 -1.31 -14.73
N LEU A 167 17.52 -1.16 -15.75
CA LEU A 167 17.03 -2.27 -16.54
C LEU A 167 17.96 -2.66 -17.69
N LYS A 168 19.12 -1.99 -17.82
CA LYS A 168 20.18 -2.21 -18.83
C LYS A 168 19.60 -2.82 -20.09
N LEU A 169 19.15 -1.95 -21.00
CA LEU A 169 18.56 -2.12 -22.34
C LEU A 169 18.72 -3.42 -23.18
N GLU A 170 19.39 -4.48 -22.73
CA GLU A 170 19.44 -5.80 -23.38
C GLU A 170 18.05 -6.39 -23.68
N PHE A 171 16.98 -5.96 -22.99
CA PHE A 171 15.59 -6.36 -23.30
C PHE A 171 14.88 -5.52 -24.39
N MET A 172 15.40 -4.35 -24.77
CA MET A 172 14.69 -3.39 -25.64
C MET A 172 15.39 -3.14 -26.99
N ASP A 173 16.61 -3.63 -27.18
CA ASP A 173 17.52 -3.23 -28.25
C ASP A 173 17.32 -3.92 -29.62
N SER A 174 16.09 -4.28 -30.03
CA SER A 174 15.96 -4.76 -31.43
C SER A 174 14.62 -4.69 -32.14
N SER A 175 13.47 -4.41 -31.49
CA SER A 175 12.20 -4.67 -32.18
C SER A 175 10.96 -3.88 -31.75
N ASN A 176 11.10 -2.78 -30.99
CA ASN A 176 9.91 -1.99 -30.61
C ASN A 176 9.98 -0.51 -31.03
N GLU A 177 9.29 -0.18 -32.12
CA GLU A 177 9.11 1.17 -32.65
C GLU A 177 8.61 2.18 -31.60
N GLN A 178 7.84 1.72 -30.60
CA GLN A 178 7.33 2.60 -29.53
C GLN A 178 8.44 3.07 -28.60
N PHE A 179 9.42 2.21 -28.31
CA PHE A 179 10.53 2.58 -27.43
C PHE A 179 11.48 3.57 -28.13
N GLU A 180 11.75 3.36 -29.43
CA GLU A 180 12.49 4.32 -30.25
C GLU A 180 11.80 5.68 -30.31
N LYS A 181 10.46 5.69 -30.40
CA LYS A 181 9.68 6.92 -30.33
C LYS A 181 9.87 7.63 -29.00
N TYR A 182 9.74 6.93 -27.87
CA TYR A 182 9.97 7.53 -26.55
C TYR A 182 11.42 8.04 -26.37
N SER A 183 12.41 7.33 -26.92
CA SER A 183 13.81 7.76 -26.91
C SER A 183 14.05 9.03 -27.74
N LYS A 184 13.42 9.15 -28.92
CA LYS A 184 13.44 10.38 -29.72
C LYS A 184 12.73 11.53 -29.00
N ASP A 185 11.54 11.28 -28.46
CA ASP A 185 10.78 12.28 -27.71
C ASP A 185 11.56 12.76 -26.48
N PHE A 186 12.27 11.86 -25.80
CA PHE A 186 13.14 12.19 -24.67
C PHE A 186 14.29 13.11 -25.08
N LYS A 187 15.01 12.78 -26.16
CA LYS A 187 16.10 13.62 -26.69
C LYS A 187 15.64 14.98 -27.20
N ALA A 188 14.39 15.09 -27.65
CA ALA A 188 13.78 16.37 -28.03
C ALA A 188 13.33 17.18 -26.80
N LEU A 189 13.04 16.50 -25.69
CA LEU A 189 12.53 17.11 -24.46
C LEU A 189 13.62 17.51 -23.47
N PHE A 190 14.85 17.04 -23.61
CA PHE A 190 15.96 17.33 -22.68
C PHE A 190 17.26 17.53 -23.46
N ASP A 191 17.89 18.69 -23.27
CA ASP A 191 19.20 18.96 -23.85
C ASP A 191 20.29 18.22 -23.07
N SER A 192 21.41 17.91 -23.75
CA SER A 192 22.52 17.17 -23.14
C SER A 192 23.09 17.86 -21.89
N GLU A 193 23.05 19.18 -21.84
CA GLU A 193 23.51 20.00 -20.70
C GLU A 193 22.56 19.88 -19.49
N GLU A 194 21.24 19.84 -19.72
CA GLU A 194 20.25 19.64 -18.65
C GLU A 194 20.32 18.22 -18.05
N ILE A 195 20.64 17.22 -18.87
CA ILE A 195 20.83 15.83 -18.41
C ILE A 195 22.08 15.75 -17.52
N GLU A 196 23.18 16.39 -17.94
CA GLU A 196 24.43 16.44 -17.17
C GLU A 196 24.23 17.18 -15.84
N GLU A 197 23.55 18.32 -15.83
CA GLU A 197 23.20 19.03 -14.59
C GLU A 197 22.31 18.20 -13.67
N ALA A 198 21.34 17.45 -14.22
CA ALA A 198 20.45 16.60 -13.43
C ALA A 198 21.23 15.43 -12.81
N GLU A 199 22.09 14.76 -13.58
CA GLU A 199 22.99 13.71 -13.07
C GLU A 199 23.90 14.23 -11.97
N ASP A 200 24.50 15.41 -12.14
CA ASP A 200 25.39 15.99 -11.15
C ASP A 200 24.64 16.38 -9.87
N ARG A 201 23.42 16.92 -9.97
CA ARG A 201 22.54 17.13 -8.81
C ARG A 201 22.20 15.82 -8.10
N PHE A 202 21.94 14.74 -8.83
CA PHE A 202 21.68 13.42 -8.24
C PHE A 202 22.93 12.84 -7.56
N ARG A 203 24.12 13.01 -8.15
CA ARG A 203 25.41 12.61 -7.55
C ARG A 203 25.67 13.39 -6.27
N LEU A 204 25.49 14.71 -6.29
CA LEU A 204 25.61 15.57 -5.12
C LEU A 204 24.59 15.20 -4.02
N ALA A 205 23.35 14.87 -4.39
CA ALA A 205 22.34 14.40 -3.45
C ALA A 205 22.77 13.08 -2.78
N ARG A 206 23.33 12.13 -3.54
CA ARG A 206 23.89 10.87 -3.01
C ARG A 206 25.07 11.07 -2.06
N ILE A 207 25.92 12.07 -2.35
CA ILE A 207 27.06 12.42 -1.50
C ILE A 207 26.57 13.14 -0.22
N SER A 208 25.53 13.96 -0.33
CA SER A 208 24.91 14.66 0.82
C SER A 208 24.05 13.75 1.69
N SER A 209 23.48 12.69 1.12
CA SER A 209 22.90 11.59 1.87
C SER A 209 24.03 10.72 2.40
N THR A 210 24.71 11.18 3.45
CA THR A 210 25.50 10.30 4.30
C THR A 210 24.65 9.06 4.60
N PRO A 211 25.19 7.84 4.46
CA PRO A 211 24.45 6.66 4.85
C PRO A 211 24.07 6.83 6.31
N ILE A 212 22.78 6.71 6.63
CA ILE A 212 22.38 6.42 8.00
C ILE A 212 23.10 5.12 8.34
N SER A 213 24.21 5.24 9.07
CA SER A 213 24.93 4.09 9.58
C SER A 213 23.92 3.26 10.37
N ILE A 214 23.71 2.03 9.91
CA ILE A 214 22.90 1.01 10.58
C ILE A 214 23.37 0.76 12.04
N ASN A 215 24.51 1.31 12.45
CA ASN A 215 25.03 1.29 13.82
C ASN A 215 24.36 2.28 14.81
N SER A 216 23.43 3.15 14.41
CA SER A 216 22.68 3.99 15.36
C SER A 216 21.35 3.37 15.83
N ILE A 217 21.01 2.14 15.41
CA ILE A 217 19.82 1.39 15.87
C ILE A 217 20.20 0.25 16.84
N LEU A 218 21.50 0.00 17.09
CA LEU A 218 21.96 -1.06 18.00
C LEU A 218 22.72 -0.55 19.25
N THR A 219 22.51 0.69 19.68
CA THR A 219 23.11 1.23 20.92
C THR A 219 22.10 1.81 21.92
N GLN A 220 20.81 1.44 21.83
CA GLN A 220 19.83 1.75 22.88
C GLN A 220 19.21 0.54 23.60
N GLU A 221 19.65 -0.69 23.32
CA GLU A 221 19.20 -1.88 24.09
C GLU A 221 20.27 -2.47 25.03
N SER A 222 21.46 -1.86 25.17
CA SER A 222 22.50 -2.34 26.11
C SER A 222 22.72 -1.45 27.33
N SER A 223 21.81 -0.50 27.62
CA SER A 223 21.92 0.39 28.79
C SER A 223 20.74 0.31 29.78
N PHE A 224 19.91 -0.74 29.70
CA PHE A 224 18.81 -0.94 30.67
C PHE A 224 19.02 -2.12 31.64
N GLU A 225 20.17 -2.79 31.61
CA GLU A 225 20.54 -3.83 32.59
C GLU A 225 21.93 -3.58 33.17
N ALA A 226 22.13 -2.45 33.86
CA ALA A 226 23.35 -2.28 34.66
C ALA A 226 23.27 -1.26 35.81
N HIS A 227 22.11 -0.85 36.31
CA HIS A 227 22.04 -0.08 37.56
C HIS A 227 20.73 -0.33 38.31
N HIS A 228 20.62 -1.48 38.99
CA HIS A 228 20.07 -1.53 40.35
C HIS A 228 20.27 -2.93 40.91
N SER A 229 21.46 -3.14 41.48
CA SER A 229 21.70 -4.18 42.46
C SER A 229 22.89 -3.81 43.34
N PHE A 230 22.58 -3.69 44.64
CA PHE A 230 23.43 -3.72 45.83
C PHE A 230 24.21 -2.47 46.31
N SER A 231 23.65 -1.83 47.35
CA SER A 231 24.18 -1.80 48.74
C SER A 231 23.21 -0.97 49.59
N SER A 232 22.40 -1.53 50.49
CA SER A 232 22.69 -2.03 51.84
C SER A 232 23.23 -0.98 52.85
N PHE A 233 22.58 -0.97 54.02
CA PHE A 233 22.96 -0.48 55.36
C PHE A 233 22.45 0.86 55.92
N ARG A 234 21.88 0.73 57.14
CA ARG A 234 21.72 1.67 58.28
C ARG A 234 20.64 2.75 58.12
N GLU A 235 19.72 3.00 59.05
CA GLU A 235 19.49 2.63 60.48
C GLU A 235 17.98 2.45 60.71
#